data_AF-A0A2R6MBY0-F1
#
_entry.id   AF-A0A2R6MBY0-F1
#
_cell.length_a   1.000
_cell.length_b   1.000
_cell.length_c   1.000
_cell.angle_alpha   90.00
_cell.angle_beta   90.00
_cell.angle_gamma   90.00
#
_symmetry.space_group_name_H-M   'P 1'
#
loop_
_entity.id
_entity.type
_entity.pdbx_description
1 polymer ?
#
loop_
_entity_poly.entity_id
_entity_poly.type
_entity_poly.pdbx_seq_one_letter_code
_entity_poly.pdbx_strand_id
1 'polypeptide(L)'
;MGIYAFNLLVPSTIEVPYPALVGTLVGVATLIPVVGIKLVYVPVVFGLGARAWVAGEPGLALPVGALLVVSAVMLDFIPDIFARAQFSGERTHNGLLILAYLMGPALFGFYGLFLAPILLIATTEAIRILLPYVVSGTSAEPTQATLAEFPVITTGERTEGTGRVEGADQTMAADGQDD
;
A
#
# COMPACT_ATOMS: atom_id res chain seq x y z
N MET A 1 -19.56 4.25 17.39
CA MET A 1 -19.86 5.25 18.46
C MET A 1 -20.52 6.53 17.93
N GLY A 2 -20.19 7.05 16.75
CA GLY A 2 -20.75 8.33 16.26
C GLY A 2 -22.27 8.40 16.05
N ILE A 3 -22.89 7.37 15.45
CA ILE A 3 -24.34 7.39 15.14
C ILE A 3 -25.22 7.34 16.40
N TYR A 4 -24.79 6.61 17.43
CA TYR A 4 -25.48 6.61 18.72
C TYR A 4 -25.41 7.98 19.37
N ALA A 5 -24.24 8.62 19.36
CA ALA A 5 -24.10 9.98 19.86
C ALA A 5 -25.00 10.96 19.08
N PHE A 6 -25.08 10.85 17.75
CA PHE A 6 -25.98 11.67 16.93
C PHE A 6 -27.43 11.57 17.41
N ASN A 7 -27.97 10.35 17.59
CA ASN A 7 -29.35 10.15 18.08
C ASN A 7 -29.60 10.74 19.49
N LEU A 8 -28.57 10.95 20.32
CA LEU A 8 -28.73 11.64 21.61
C LEU A 8 -28.87 13.17 21.47
N LEU A 9 -28.37 13.74 20.37
CA LEU A 9 -28.36 15.19 20.15
C LEU A 9 -29.50 15.67 19.25
N VAL A 10 -30.23 14.77 18.59
CA VAL A 10 -31.31 15.13 17.66
C VAL A 10 -32.68 14.66 18.14
N PRO A 11 -33.75 15.43 17.85
CA PRO A 11 -35.12 15.03 18.14
C PRO A 11 -35.54 13.78 17.35
N SER A 12 -36.48 13.02 17.91
CA SER A 12 -36.91 11.70 17.41
C SER A 12 -37.38 11.65 15.95
N THR A 13 -37.78 12.81 15.40
CA THR A 13 -38.14 13.00 13.99
C THR A 13 -37.00 12.67 13.01
N ILE A 14 -35.74 12.83 13.42
CA ILE A 14 -34.54 12.61 12.59
C ILE A 14 -33.55 11.62 13.21
N GLU A 15 -34.02 10.79 14.13
CA GLU A 15 -33.22 9.67 14.60
C GLU A 15 -32.90 8.71 13.45
N VAL A 16 -31.64 8.25 13.44
CA VAL A 16 -31.22 7.18 12.54
C VAL A 16 -31.82 5.87 13.06
N PRO A 17 -32.75 5.23 12.33
CA PRO A 17 -33.35 3.98 12.77
C PRO A 17 -32.33 2.85 12.67
N TYR A 18 -32.31 1.96 13.67
CA TYR A 18 -31.37 0.84 13.78
C TYR A 18 -29.90 1.26 13.65
N PRO A 19 -29.39 2.12 14.54
CA PRO A 19 -28.06 2.70 14.45
C PRO A 19 -26.93 1.66 14.47
N ALA A 20 -27.15 0.50 15.10
CA ALA A 20 -26.25 -0.64 15.01
C ALA A 20 -26.15 -1.21 13.59
N LEU A 21 -27.29 -1.43 12.91
CA LEU A 21 -27.31 -1.94 11.53
C LEU A 21 -26.66 -0.96 10.57
N VAL A 22 -26.95 0.34 10.72
CA VAL A 22 -26.32 1.39 9.91
C VAL A 22 -24.82 1.44 10.18
N GLY A 23 -24.38 1.33 11.44
CA GLY A 23 -22.97 1.24 11.78
C GLY A 23 -22.27 0.03 11.17
N THR A 24 -22.90 -1.15 11.19
CA THR A 24 -22.37 -2.35 10.53
C THR A 24 -22.35 -2.22 9.01
N LEU A 25 -23.38 -1.61 8.42
CA LEU A 25 -23.46 -1.39 6.98
C LEU A 25 -22.39 -0.40 6.52
N VAL A 26 -22.15 0.67 7.30
CA VAL A 26 -21.04 1.59 7.09
C VAL A 26 -19.70 0.85 7.20
N GLY A 27 -19.52 0.02 8.22
CA GLY A 27 -18.32 -0.81 8.39
C GLY A 27 -18.06 -1.71 7.17
N VAL A 28 -19.08 -2.43 6.71
CA VAL A 28 -19.02 -3.28 5.50
C VAL A 28 -18.88 -2.45 4.22
N ALA A 29 -19.41 -1.23 4.17
CA ALA A 29 -19.27 -0.36 3.02
C ALA A 29 -17.87 0.27 2.90
N THR A 30 -17.15 0.44 4.02
CA THR A 30 -15.75 0.91 3.98
C THR A 30 -14.79 -0.10 3.35
N LEU A 31 -15.21 -1.36 3.23
CA LEU A 31 -14.43 -2.45 2.65
C LEU A 31 -14.14 -2.27 1.16
N ILE A 32 -14.99 -1.54 0.43
CA ILE A 32 -14.81 -1.22 -0.99
C ILE A 32 -14.64 0.29 -1.12
N PRO A 33 -13.40 0.79 -1.12
CA PRO A 33 -13.13 2.21 -1.29
C PRO A 33 -13.75 2.75 -2.57
N VAL A 34 -14.25 3.98 -2.53
CA VAL A 34 -14.82 4.75 -3.65
C VAL A 34 -16.30 4.46 -4.00
N VAL A 35 -16.76 3.20 -3.98
CA VAL A 35 -18.16 2.86 -4.39
C VAL A 35 -19.09 2.55 -3.22
N GLY A 36 -18.61 1.84 -2.18
CA GLY A 36 -19.44 1.45 -1.04
C GLY A 36 -19.93 2.64 -0.21
N ILE A 37 -19.10 3.67 -0.09
CA ILE A 37 -19.36 4.85 0.73
C ILE A 37 -20.52 5.71 0.20
N LYS A 38 -20.58 5.95 -1.11
CA LYS A 38 -21.70 6.70 -1.73
C LYS A 38 -23.01 5.92 -1.67
N LEU A 39 -22.95 4.59 -1.77
CA LEU A 39 -24.14 3.74 -1.64
C LEU A 39 -24.79 3.77 -0.26
N VAL A 40 -24.07 4.18 0.79
CA VAL A 40 -24.62 4.24 2.16
C VAL A 40 -24.95 5.66 2.56
N TYR A 41 -24.03 6.61 2.41
CA TYR A 41 -24.26 7.97 2.92
C TYR A 41 -25.34 8.72 2.10
N VAL A 42 -25.39 8.54 0.77
CA VAL A 42 -26.36 9.22 -0.09
C VAL A 42 -27.80 8.84 0.27
N PRO A 43 -28.21 7.56 0.34
CA PRO A 43 -29.58 7.21 0.72
C PRO A 43 -29.90 7.57 2.17
N VAL A 44 -28.93 7.54 3.09
CA VAL A 44 -29.15 7.95 4.49
C VAL A 44 -29.43 9.45 4.57
N VAL A 45 -28.58 10.29 3.99
CA VAL A 45 -28.78 11.74 4.02
C VAL A 45 -30.03 12.15 3.24
N PHE A 46 -30.26 11.53 2.09
CA PHE A 46 -31.47 11.77 1.31
C PHE A 46 -32.73 11.37 2.08
N GLY A 47 -32.72 10.20 2.73
CA GLY A 47 -33.84 9.72 3.55
C GLY A 47 -34.14 10.62 4.75
N LEU A 48 -33.11 11.09 5.45
CA LEU A 48 -33.27 12.03 6.57
C LEU A 48 -33.75 13.41 6.10
N GLY A 49 -33.21 13.91 4.98
CA GLY A 49 -33.65 15.17 4.39
C GLY A 49 -35.11 15.12 3.93
N ALA A 50 -35.52 14.02 3.28
CA ALA A 50 -36.90 13.81 2.88
C ALA A 50 -37.85 13.74 4.09
N ARG A 51 -37.44 13.09 5.19
CA ARG A 51 -38.22 13.05 6.44
C ARG A 51 -38.37 14.42 7.07
N ALA A 52 -37.30 15.21 7.17
CA ALA A 52 -37.35 16.57 7.68
C ALA A 52 -38.28 17.47 6.84
N TRP A 53 -38.26 17.28 5.52
CA TRP A 53 -39.13 18.02 4.59
C TRP A 53 -40.61 17.65 4.75
N VAL A 54 -40.93 16.35 4.80
CA VAL A 54 -42.30 15.85 4.98
C VAL A 54 -42.85 16.22 6.36
N ALA A 55 -42.00 16.29 7.38
CA ALA A 55 -42.38 16.71 8.72
C ALA A 55 -42.63 18.23 8.86
N GLY A 56 -42.36 19.03 7.82
CA GLY A 56 -42.58 20.49 7.86
C GLY A 56 -41.60 21.24 8.76
N GLU A 57 -40.45 20.64 9.06
CA GLU A 57 -39.48 21.09 10.06
C GLU A 57 -38.15 21.46 9.38
N PRO A 58 -38.10 22.58 8.60
CA PRO A 58 -36.92 22.95 7.83
C PRO A 58 -35.70 23.32 8.71
N GLY A 59 -35.91 23.60 10.00
CA GLY A 59 -34.83 23.82 10.97
C GLY A 59 -33.88 22.62 11.11
N LEU A 60 -34.33 21.42 10.72
CA LEU A 60 -33.54 20.19 10.75
C LEU A 60 -32.64 20.03 9.51
N ALA A 61 -32.71 20.92 8.53
CA ALA A 61 -31.82 20.91 7.36
C ALA A 61 -30.36 21.16 7.75
N LEU A 62 -30.11 21.96 8.80
CA LEU A 62 -28.77 22.28 9.27
C LEU A 62 -28.00 21.02 9.78
N PRO A 63 -28.53 20.20 10.70
CA PRO A 63 -27.84 18.98 11.13
C PRO A 63 -27.70 17.94 10.01
N VAL A 64 -28.68 17.84 9.09
CA VAL A 64 -28.58 16.95 7.91
C VAL A 64 -27.48 17.42 6.95
N GLY A 65 -27.37 18.72 6.73
CA GLY A 65 -26.29 19.32 5.94
C GLY A 65 -24.92 19.15 6.60
N ALA A 66 -24.83 19.31 7.93
CA ALA A 66 -23.59 19.06 8.67
C ALA A 66 -23.15 17.59 8.57
N LEU A 67 -24.09 16.65 8.71
CA LEU A 67 -23.85 15.23 8.49
C LEU A 67 -23.31 14.97 7.08
N LEU A 68 -23.90 15.61 6.07
CA LEU A 68 -23.46 15.52 4.68
C LEU A 68 -22.03 16.02 4.48
N VAL A 69 -21.71 17.20 4.99
CA VAL A 69 -20.37 17.80 4.83
C VAL A 69 -19.32 16.95 5.54
N VAL A 70 -19.57 16.56 6.79
CA VAL A 70 -18.63 15.73 7.56
C VAL A 70 -18.40 14.39 6.87
N SER A 71 -19.48 13.77 6.38
CA SER A 71 -19.40 12.50 5.65
C SER A 71 -18.64 12.66 4.34
N ALA A 72 -18.94 13.68 3.53
CA ALA A 72 -18.25 13.92 2.27
C ALA A 72 -16.74 14.17 2.48
N VAL A 73 -16.36 14.91 3.51
CA VAL A 73 -14.94 15.17 3.80
C VAL A 73 -14.23 13.90 4.27
N MET A 74 -14.79 13.20 5.26
CA MET A 74 -14.14 12.02 5.83
C MET A 74 -14.15 10.81 4.89
N LEU A 75 -15.23 10.62 4.14
CA LEU A 75 -15.46 9.42 3.34
C LEU A 75 -15.01 9.58 1.89
N ASP A 76 -15.09 10.77 1.30
CA ASP A 76 -14.66 10.99 -0.08
C ASP A 76 -13.33 11.76 -0.15
N PHE A 77 -13.17 12.85 0.60
CA PHE A 77 -12.01 13.75 0.41
C PHE A 77 -10.69 13.13 0.89
N ILE A 78 -10.68 12.51 2.07
CA ILE A 78 -9.48 11.89 2.63
C ILE A 78 -9.03 10.71 1.75
N PRO A 79 -9.88 9.72 1.43
CA PRO A 79 -9.43 8.59 0.63
C PRO A 79 -8.99 8.99 -0.78
N ASP A 80 -9.63 9.99 -1.38
CA ASP A 80 -9.29 10.44 -2.75
C ASP A 80 -7.91 11.13 -2.81
N ILE A 81 -7.50 11.85 -1.75
CA ILE A 81 -6.15 12.41 -1.62
C ILE A 81 -5.10 11.28 -1.55
N PHE A 82 -5.35 10.27 -0.71
CA PHE A 82 -4.41 9.15 -0.55
C PHE A 82 -4.35 8.29 -1.81
N ALA A 83 -5.48 7.98 -2.44
CA ALA A 83 -5.54 7.26 -3.71
C ALA A 83 -4.72 8.00 -4.77
N ARG A 84 -4.92 9.31 -4.92
CA ARG A 84 -4.20 10.14 -5.89
C ARG A 84 -2.69 10.21 -5.62
N ALA A 85 -2.27 10.24 -4.36
CA ALA A 85 -0.86 10.28 -3.97
C ALA A 85 -0.11 8.97 -4.29
N GLN A 86 -0.77 7.80 -4.16
CA GLN A 86 -0.14 6.50 -4.38
C GLN A 86 0.10 6.17 -5.85
N PHE A 87 -0.68 6.74 -6.77
CA PHE A 87 -0.54 6.49 -8.21
C PHE A 87 0.44 7.43 -8.94
N SER A 88 0.98 8.45 -8.27
CA SER A 88 1.89 9.44 -8.87
C SER A 88 3.37 9.21 -8.55
N GLY A 89 3.75 8.04 -8.02
CA GLY A 89 5.12 7.74 -7.58
C GLY A 89 5.71 6.52 -8.29
N GLU A 90 6.63 6.76 -9.20
CA GLU A 90 7.39 5.78 -9.99
C GLU A 90 8.25 4.83 -9.12
N ARG A 91 7.77 3.66 -8.65
CA ARG A 91 8.61 2.47 -8.31
C ARG A 91 7.84 1.14 -8.44
N THR A 92 8.13 0.44 -9.54
CA THR A 92 7.37 -0.69 -10.13
C THR A 92 7.33 -2.02 -9.36
N HIS A 93 8.04 -2.25 -8.25
CA HIS A 93 7.98 -3.55 -7.54
C HIS A 93 6.99 -3.60 -6.35
N ASN A 94 6.50 -2.45 -5.89
CA ASN A 94 5.63 -2.39 -4.70
C ASN A 94 4.14 -2.49 -5.04
N GLY A 95 3.76 -2.48 -6.33
CA GLY A 95 2.37 -2.43 -6.76
C GLY A 95 1.54 -3.62 -6.29
N LEU A 96 2.12 -4.83 -6.27
CA LEU A 96 1.42 -6.04 -5.84
C LEU A 96 1.21 -6.05 -4.32
N LEU A 97 2.19 -5.54 -3.56
CA LEU A 97 2.11 -5.42 -2.10
C LEU A 97 1.06 -4.38 -1.70
N ILE A 98 1.04 -3.23 -2.38
CA ILE A 98 0.05 -2.17 -2.17
C ILE A 98 -1.35 -2.65 -2.57
N LEU A 99 -1.49 -3.36 -3.70
CA LEU A 99 -2.76 -3.95 -4.11
C LEU A 99 -3.25 -5.00 -3.11
N ALA A 100 -2.37 -5.86 -2.60
CA ALA A 100 -2.71 -6.81 -1.55
C ALA A 100 -3.15 -6.10 -0.26
N TYR A 101 -2.47 -5.01 0.10
CA TYR A 101 -2.83 -4.19 1.24
C TYR A 101 -4.19 -3.47 1.06
N LEU A 102 -4.53 -3.09 -0.17
CA LEU A 102 -5.79 -2.41 -0.50
C LEU A 102 -6.96 -3.40 -0.63
N MET A 103 -6.73 -4.55 -1.26
CA MET A 103 -7.70 -5.65 -1.38
C MET A 103 -7.87 -6.44 -0.08
N GLY A 104 -6.88 -6.42 0.81
CA GLY A 104 -6.90 -7.14 2.08
C GLY A 104 -8.14 -6.84 2.91
N PRO A 105 -8.38 -5.57 3.30
CA PRO A 105 -9.61 -5.14 3.94
C PRO A 105 -10.86 -5.70 3.26
N ALA A 106 -10.94 -5.60 1.92
CA ALA A 106 -12.09 -5.97 1.12
C ALA A 106 -12.43 -7.48 1.16
N LEU A 107 -11.44 -8.36 1.31
CA LEU A 107 -11.64 -9.81 1.31
C LEU A 107 -11.80 -10.39 2.73
N PHE A 108 -11.10 -9.83 3.71
CA PHE A 108 -10.95 -10.42 5.05
C PHE A 108 -11.28 -9.46 6.21
N GLY A 109 -11.83 -8.28 5.91
CA GLY A 109 -12.06 -7.24 6.92
C GLY A 109 -10.77 -6.67 7.48
N PHE A 110 -10.80 -6.14 8.70
CA PHE A 110 -9.64 -5.46 9.29
C PHE A 110 -8.37 -6.34 9.36
N TYR A 111 -8.55 -7.65 9.55
CA TYR A 111 -7.45 -8.63 9.54
C TYR A 111 -6.78 -8.76 8.18
N GLY A 112 -7.47 -8.40 7.11
CA GLY A 112 -6.95 -8.40 5.75
C GLY A 112 -5.78 -7.47 5.50
N LEU A 113 -5.62 -6.39 6.28
CA LEU A 113 -4.45 -5.48 6.18
C LEU A 113 -3.13 -6.21 6.43
N PHE A 114 -3.14 -7.19 7.33
CA PHE A 114 -1.98 -8.01 7.63
C PHE A 114 -2.01 -9.31 6.85
N LEU A 115 -3.19 -9.94 6.78
CA LEU A 115 -3.35 -11.26 6.19
C LEU A 115 -3.05 -11.26 4.68
N ALA A 116 -3.54 -10.29 3.92
CA ALA A 116 -3.36 -10.29 2.46
C ALA A 116 -1.91 -10.06 2.02
N PRO A 117 -1.13 -9.12 2.59
CA PRO A 117 0.30 -9.03 2.31
C PRO A 117 1.08 -10.28 2.71
N ILE A 118 0.76 -10.89 3.85
CA ILE A 118 1.40 -12.13 4.30
C ILE A 118 1.12 -13.27 3.31
N LEU A 119 -0.14 -13.46 2.91
CA LEU A 119 -0.54 -14.48 1.94
C LEU A 119 0.10 -14.25 0.58
N LEU A 120 0.18 -12.99 0.13
CA LEU A 120 0.84 -12.62 -1.13
C LEU A 120 2.30 -13.04 -1.12
N ILE A 121 3.06 -12.64 -0.09
CA ILE A 121 4.49 -12.97 0.02
C ILE A 121 4.67 -14.48 0.14
N ALA A 122 3.90 -15.15 1.00
CA ALA A 122 3.99 -16.59 1.20
C ALA A 122 3.73 -17.36 -0.11
N THR A 123 2.71 -16.96 -0.88
CA THR A 123 2.37 -17.60 -2.15
C THR A 123 3.42 -17.31 -3.23
N THR A 124 3.87 -16.06 -3.32
CA THR A 124 4.88 -15.66 -4.32
C THR A 124 6.20 -16.38 -4.06
N GLU A 125 6.64 -16.44 -2.81
CA GLU A 125 7.88 -17.11 -2.45
C GLU A 125 7.75 -18.63 -2.52
N ALA A 126 6.58 -19.19 -2.19
CA ALA A 126 6.28 -20.60 -2.43
C ALA A 126 6.37 -20.92 -3.92
N ILE A 127 5.78 -20.12 -4.82
CA ILE A 127 5.93 -20.34 -6.26
C ILE A 127 7.41 -20.19 -6.66
N ARG A 128 8.11 -19.16 -6.19
CA ARG A 128 9.51 -18.92 -6.52
C ARG A 128 10.44 -20.06 -6.08
N ILE A 129 10.12 -20.74 -4.99
CA ILE A 129 10.91 -21.87 -4.45
C ILE A 129 10.44 -23.20 -5.04
N LEU A 130 9.14 -23.49 -4.99
CA LEU A 130 8.59 -24.78 -5.39
C LEU A 130 8.56 -24.96 -6.90
N LEU A 131 8.32 -23.90 -7.68
CA LEU A 131 8.23 -24.00 -9.14
C LEU A 131 9.54 -24.50 -9.78
N PRO A 132 10.73 -23.92 -9.49
CA PRO A 132 11.98 -24.46 -10.01
C PRO A 132 12.26 -25.85 -9.43
N TYR A 133 11.98 -26.10 -8.15
CA TYR A 133 12.18 -27.42 -7.56
C TYR A 133 11.40 -28.53 -8.28
N VAL A 134 10.13 -28.28 -8.64
CA VAL A 134 9.28 -29.23 -9.35
C VAL A 134 9.69 -29.40 -10.82
N VAL A 135 10.20 -28.34 -11.46
CA VAL A 135 10.55 -28.36 -12.89
C VAL A 135 11.97 -28.87 -13.13
N SER A 136 12.97 -28.46 -12.35
CA SER A 136 14.38 -28.80 -12.55
C SER A 136 14.91 -29.86 -11.58
N GLY A 137 14.19 -30.18 -10.50
CA GLY A 137 14.62 -31.16 -9.48
C GLY A 137 15.79 -30.68 -8.60
N THR A 138 16.32 -29.49 -8.87
CA THR A 138 17.42 -28.86 -8.14
C THR A 138 16.87 -27.74 -7.26
N SER A 139 17.19 -27.79 -5.96
CA SER A 139 16.89 -26.70 -5.02
C SER A 139 17.71 -25.46 -5.38
N ALA A 140 17.11 -24.27 -5.29
CA ALA A 140 17.88 -23.02 -5.35
C ALA A 140 18.90 -23.01 -4.20
N GLU A 141 20.20 -23.06 -4.52
CA GLU A 141 21.24 -22.98 -3.49
C GLU A 141 21.10 -21.64 -2.75
N PRO A 142 20.90 -21.66 -1.42
CA PRO A 142 20.91 -20.43 -0.66
C PRO A 142 22.32 -19.84 -0.75
N THR A 143 22.44 -18.66 -1.37
CA THR A 143 23.68 -17.87 -1.36
C THR A 143 23.99 -17.46 0.08
N GLN A 144 24.70 -18.33 0.81
CA GLN A 144 25.24 -18.00 2.12
C GLN A 144 26.49 -17.15 1.92
N ALA A 145 26.46 -15.93 2.43
CA ALA A 145 27.66 -15.10 2.54
C ALA A 145 28.63 -15.81 3.49
N THR A 146 29.63 -16.49 2.92
CA THR A 146 30.69 -17.17 3.66
C THR A 146 31.75 -16.14 4.07
N LEU A 147 32.27 -16.25 5.29
CA LEU A 147 33.29 -15.37 5.86
C LEU A 147 34.57 -15.22 5.01
N ALA A 148 34.81 -16.11 4.03
CA ALA A 148 35.92 -16.01 3.09
C ALA A 148 35.74 -14.91 2.01
N GLU A 149 34.53 -14.37 1.84
CA GLU A 149 34.24 -13.31 0.87
C GLU A 149 34.63 -11.91 1.40
N PHE A 150 34.82 -11.78 2.72
CA PHE A 150 35.35 -10.56 3.32
C PHE A 150 36.87 -10.60 3.32
N PRO A 151 37.57 -9.69 2.61
CA PRO A 151 39.02 -9.61 2.71
C PRO A 151 39.40 -9.26 4.14
N VAL A 152 40.07 -10.18 4.82
CA VAL A 152 40.71 -9.91 6.11
C VAL A 152 41.76 -8.84 5.85
N ILE A 153 41.46 -7.59 6.19
CA ILE A 153 42.45 -6.53 6.20
C ILE A 153 43.37 -6.81 7.39
N THR A 154 44.38 -7.65 7.17
CA THR A 154 45.51 -7.79 8.07
C THR A 154 46.27 -6.48 8.02
N THR A 155 45.97 -5.60 8.97
CA THR A 155 46.77 -4.39 9.22
C THR A 155 48.10 -4.84 9.79
N GLY A 156 49.08 -5.07 8.91
CA GLY A 156 50.43 -5.39 9.36
C GLY A 156 51.28 -6.08 8.32
N GLU A 157 51.73 -5.34 7.30
CA GLU A 157 53.10 -5.48 6.81
C GLU A 157 53.52 -4.19 6.10
N ARG A 158 54.25 -3.34 6.84
CA ARG A 158 55.10 -2.28 6.32
C ARG A 158 56.52 -2.84 6.33
N THR A 159 57.03 -3.22 5.17
CA THR A 159 58.46 -3.49 4.87
C THR A 159 58.50 -3.89 3.39
N GLU A 160 59.45 -3.54 2.52
CA GLU A 160 60.61 -2.63 2.52
C GLU A 160 61.16 -2.75 1.09
N GLY A 161 61.61 -1.64 0.49
CA GLY A 161 62.81 -1.54 -0.36
C GLY A 161 63.08 -2.46 -1.58
N THR A 162 63.70 -1.80 -2.56
CA THR A 162 64.74 -2.33 -3.48
C THR A 162 64.32 -2.59 -4.91
N GLY A 163 64.80 -1.71 -5.79
CA GLY A 163 64.69 -1.83 -7.24
C GLY A 163 65.62 -2.89 -7.85
N ARG A 164 65.42 -3.11 -9.15
CA ARG A 164 66.41 -3.66 -10.07
C ARG A 164 66.13 -3.16 -11.49
N VAL A 165 67.18 -2.61 -12.06
CA VAL A 165 67.35 -2.06 -13.40
C VAL A 165 67.48 -3.21 -14.43
N GLU A 166 67.30 -2.88 -15.71
CA GLU A 166 68.20 -3.27 -16.83
C GLU A 166 67.69 -4.24 -17.92
N GLY A 167 67.88 -3.82 -19.19
CA GLY A 167 67.94 -4.65 -20.40
C GLY A 167 66.93 -4.26 -21.49
N ALA A 168 67.21 -3.25 -22.34
CA ALA A 168 67.88 -3.39 -23.66
C ALA A 168 67.00 -4.13 -24.70
N ASP A 169 66.33 -3.40 -25.60
CA ASP A 169 66.77 -3.01 -26.95
C ASP A 169 66.52 -4.09 -28.02
N GLN A 170 66.19 -3.63 -29.24
CA GLN A 170 66.07 -4.32 -30.53
C GLN A 170 64.67 -4.77 -30.96
N THR A 171 63.99 -3.94 -31.76
CA THR A 171 63.97 -4.12 -33.23
C THR A 171 63.24 -2.95 -33.87
N MET A 172 64.03 -2.19 -34.62
CA MET A 172 63.66 -1.11 -35.51
C MET A 172 63.08 -1.69 -36.83
N ALA A 173 62.30 -0.85 -37.52
CA ALA A 173 62.13 -0.78 -38.98
C ALA A 173 61.07 -1.66 -39.68
N ALA A 174 59.99 -0.98 -40.08
CA ALA A 174 59.29 -0.97 -41.38
C ALA A 174 57.84 -0.55 -41.09
N ASP A 175 57.22 0.47 -41.67
CA ASP A 175 57.41 1.12 -42.96
C ASP A 175 56.61 2.43 -42.91
N GLY A 176 57.08 3.45 -43.63
CA GLY A 176 56.37 4.72 -43.77
C GLY A 176 55.43 4.71 -44.96
N GLN A 177 54.29 5.41 -44.86
CA GLN A 177 53.61 5.90 -46.05
C GLN A 177 52.79 7.16 -45.73
N ASP A 178 53.07 8.20 -46.52
CA ASP A 178 52.29 9.41 -46.84
C ASP A 178 52.19 10.54 -45.78
N ASP A 179 53.16 11.47 -45.81
CA ASP A 179 53.02 12.84 -46.35
C ASP A 179 54.34 13.64 -46.29
#